data_AF-A0A955XZW8-F1
#
_entry.id   AF-A0A955XZW8-F1
#
_cell.length_a   1.000
_cell.length_b   1.000
_cell.length_c   1.000
_cell.angle_alpha   90.00
_cell.angle_beta   90.00
_cell.angle_gamma   90.00
#
_symmetry.space_group_name_H-M   'P 1'
#
loop_
_entity.id
_entity.type
_entity.pdbx_description
1 polymer ?
#
loop_
_entity_poly.entity_id
_entity_poly.type
_entity_poly.pdbx_seq_one_letter_code
_entity_poly.pdbx_strand_id
1 'polypeptide(L)'
;MGAAASYGSFGTRRVSVYYSDAAEEPRLSGTIGGTYSGSQGDFTYYDDRGTPYNLDDDREVERANNRSVGGSVLGRLLFIPSSNLRLTLLNITNLDSRGVPGLGQFQSSTAERFSTRSVTQLQLAAPAWISADTDLSIRVYADYLRQGFDGQDAEIGLGQRVTRGDGLAVGGTARVTQFFGDKVRLDGSVDSRHERF
;
A
#
# COMPACT_ATOMS: atom_id res chain seq x y z
N MET A 1 -16.12 16.15 -2.73
CA MET A 1 -14.85 16.00 -3.48
C MET A 1 -13.75 16.81 -2.81
N GLY A 2 -12.49 16.43 -2.96
CA GLY A 2 -11.37 17.21 -2.45
C GLY A 2 -10.10 16.93 -3.25
N ALA A 3 -9.20 17.91 -3.23
CA ALA A 3 -7.89 17.84 -3.86
C ALA A 3 -6.85 18.51 -2.95
N ALA A 4 -5.64 17.97 -2.95
CA ALA A 4 -4.51 18.53 -2.22
C ALA A 4 -3.24 18.37 -3.06
N ALA A 5 -2.36 19.38 -2.99
CA ALA A 5 -1.05 19.35 -3.61
C ALA A 5 0.00 19.84 -2.60
N SER A 6 1.20 19.28 -2.67
CA SER A 6 2.33 19.69 -1.83
C SER A 6 3.64 19.56 -2.59
N TYR A 7 4.59 20.40 -2.19
CA TYR A 7 5.95 20.43 -2.67
C TYR A 7 6.91 20.56 -1.47
N GLY A 8 8.07 19.94 -1.54
CA GLY A 8 9.06 19.93 -0.47
C GLY A 8 10.48 19.70 -0.98
N SER A 9 11.41 19.52 -0.05
CA SER A 9 12.83 19.34 -0.34
C SER A 9 13.11 18.17 -1.30
N PHE A 10 14.25 18.24 -1.98
CA PHE A 10 14.72 17.20 -2.92
C PHE A 10 13.74 16.95 -4.08
N GLY A 11 13.08 18.03 -4.54
CA GLY A 11 12.10 17.97 -5.63
C GLY A 11 10.85 17.15 -5.29
N THR A 12 10.56 16.94 -4.00
CA THR A 12 9.43 16.11 -3.56
C THR A 12 8.12 16.80 -3.92
N ARG A 13 7.24 16.09 -4.62
CA ARG A 13 5.91 16.54 -5.02
C ARG A 13 4.88 15.47 -4.71
N ARG A 14 3.69 15.89 -4.29
CA ARG A 14 2.56 14.99 -4.08
C ARG A 14 1.25 15.66 -4.47
N VAL A 15 0.39 14.91 -5.13
CA VAL A 15 -0.96 15.32 -5.51
C VAL A 15 -1.93 14.22 -5.08
N SER A 16 -3.03 14.60 -4.43
CA SER A 16 -4.09 13.69 -4.00
C SER A 16 -5.45 14.26 -4.43
N VAL A 17 -6.32 13.38 -4.93
CA VAL A 17 -7.69 13.71 -5.31
C VAL A 17 -8.64 12.64 -4.78
N TYR A 18 -9.85 13.04 -4.36
CA TYR A 18 -10.89 12.09 -4.00
C TYR A 18 -12.29 12.63 -4.28
N TYR A 19 -13.19 11.70 -4.54
CA TYR A 19 -14.60 11.91 -4.77
C TYR A 19 -15.39 10.90 -3.94
N SER A 20 -16.47 11.36 -3.32
CA SER A 20 -17.38 10.53 -2.54
C SER A 20 -18.79 10.98 -2.84
N ASP A 21 -19.69 10.02 -2.95
CA ASP A 21 -21.09 10.27 -3.24
C ASP A 21 -21.97 9.20 -2.59
N ALA A 22 -23.24 9.52 -2.39
CA ALA A 22 -24.21 8.64 -1.81
C ALA A 22 -25.59 8.83 -2.45
N ALA A 23 -26.26 7.71 -2.71
CA ALA A 23 -27.65 7.65 -3.10
C ALA A 23 -28.46 7.04 -1.95
N GLU A 24 -29.67 7.56 -1.75
CA GLU A 24 -30.61 7.04 -0.75
C GLU A 24 -31.43 5.87 -1.31
N GLU A 25 -31.73 5.88 -2.62
CA GLU A 25 -32.46 4.84 -3.32
C GLU A 25 -31.75 4.48 -4.65
N PRO A 26 -31.04 3.35 -4.71
CA PRO A 26 -30.73 2.41 -3.63
C PRO A 26 -29.74 3.02 -2.62
N ARG A 27 -29.76 2.54 -1.36
CA ARG A 27 -28.82 2.96 -0.30
C ARG A 27 -27.39 2.53 -0.64
N LEU A 28 -26.70 3.38 -1.39
CA LEU A 28 -25.41 3.12 -1.99
C LEU A 28 -24.49 4.31 -1.69
N SER A 29 -23.26 4.06 -1.28
CA SER A 29 -22.24 5.11 -1.20
C SER A 29 -20.93 4.64 -1.81
N GLY A 30 -20.33 5.52 -2.60
CA GLY A 30 -19.07 5.30 -3.29
C GLY A 30 -18.02 6.28 -2.82
N THR A 31 -16.76 5.85 -2.84
CA THR A 31 -15.61 6.74 -2.71
C THR A 31 -14.52 6.24 -3.65
N ILE A 32 -13.94 7.15 -4.41
CA ILE A 32 -12.79 6.89 -5.25
C ILE A 32 -11.73 7.96 -4.96
N GLY A 33 -10.48 7.55 -4.89
CA GLY A 33 -9.37 8.46 -4.63
C GLY A 33 -8.11 8.01 -5.33
N GLY A 34 -7.26 8.98 -5.64
CA GLY A 34 -5.96 8.79 -6.26
C GLY A 34 -4.91 9.63 -5.57
N THR A 35 -3.69 9.12 -5.49
CA THR A 35 -2.52 9.89 -5.07
C THR A 35 -1.37 9.60 -6.01
N TYR A 36 -0.60 10.64 -6.31
CA TYR A 36 0.69 10.57 -6.95
C TYR A 36 1.74 11.21 -6.03
N SER A 37 2.92 10.62 -5.96
CA SER A 37 4.08 11.20 -5.28
C SER A 37 5.35 10.95 -6.08
N GLY A 38 6.24 11.93 -6.13
CA GLY A 38 7.57 11.75 -6.69
C GLY A 38 8.60 12.59 -5.94
N SER A 39 9.86 12.18 -6.01
CA SER A 39 10.99 12.90 -5.42
C SER A 39 12.24 12.59 -6.23
N GLN A 40 13.12 13.57 -6.42
CA GLN A 40 14.45 13.33 -6.96
C GLN A 40 15.32 12.67 -5.89
N GLY A 41 15.15 13.07 -4.63
CA GLY A 41 15.81 12.43 -3.49
C GLY A 41 17.31 12.67 -3.39
N ASP A 42 17.92 13.36 -4.36
CA ASP A 42 19.36 13.58 -4.41
C ASP A 42 19.77 14.63 -3.36
N PHE A 43 20.76 14.31 -2.53
CA PHE A 43 21.28 15.18 -1.48
C PHE A 43 22.81 15.08 -1.41
N THR A 44 23.47 16.17 -1.03
CA THR A 44 24.92 16.21 -0.86
C THR A 44 25.33 15.65 0.50
N TYR A 45 26.39 14.84 0.54
CA TYR A 45 26.99 14.33 1.76
C TYR A 45 28.52 14.34 1.66
N TYR A 46 29.18 14.30 2.81
CA TYR A 46 30.63 14.18 2.91
C TYR A 46 31.04 12.71 2.71
N ASP A 47 31.84 12.44 1.69
CA ASP A 47 32.41 11.13 1.36
C ASP A 47 33.89 11.13 1.76
N ASP A 48 34.21 10.41 2.84
CA ASP A 48 35.58 10.19 3.31
C ASP A 48 36.25 8.98 2.64
N ARG A 49 35.60 8.36 1.64
CA ARG A 49 36.01 7.14 0.94
C ARG A 49 36.35 5.95 1.87
N GLY A 50 35.92 5.99 3.12
CA GLY A 50 36.26 5.00 4.14
C GLY A 50 37.65 5.16 4.75
N THR A 51 38.30 6.32 4.59
CA THR A 51 39.65 6.62 5.07
C THR A 51 39.65 7.77 6.10
N PRO A 52 39.29 7.51 7.36
CA PRO A 52 39.05 8.55 8.38
C PRO A 52 40.29 9.39 8.76
N TYR A 53 41.49 8.98 8.35
CA TYR A 53 42.75 9.67 8.65
C TYR A 53 43.43 10.26 7.41
N ASN A 54 42.91 10.00 6.21
CA ASN A 54 43.43 10.57 4.97
C ASN A 54 42.43 11.62 4.48
N LEU A 55 42.67 12.89 4.77
CA LEU A 55 41.75 13.96 4.39
C LEU A 55 41.92 14.38 2.92
N ASP A 56 42.98 13.93 2.25
CA ASP A 56 43.33 14.34 0.89
C ASP A 56 42.37 13.79 -0.17
N ASP A 57 41.61 12.74 0.15
CA ASP A 57 40.64 12.11 -0.73
C ASP A 57 39.17 12.32 -0.30
N ASP A 58 38.94 13.19 0.67
CA ASP A 58 37.62 13.58 1.11
C ASP A 58 36.95 14.54 0.11
N ARG A 59 35.64 14.40 -0.08
CA ARG A 59 34.88 15.27 -0.99
C ARG A 59 33.41 15.34 -0.64
N GLU A 60 32.77 16.44 -1.01
CA GLU A 60 31.32 16.50 -1.08
C GLU A 60 30.84 15.77 -2.35
N VAL A 61 29.90 14.84 -2.16
CA VAL A 61 29.34 14.01 -3.25
C VAL A 61 27.82 14.12 -3.21
N GLU A 62 27.20 14.23 -4.38
CA GLU A 62 25.76 14.15 -4.53
C GLU A 62 25.31 12.68 -4.57
N ARG A 63 24.26 12.35 -3.81
CA ARG A 63 23.64 11.04 -3.85
C ARG A 63 22.92 10.85 -5.19
N ALA A 64 23.37 9.92 -6.01
CA ALA A 64 22.73 9.55 -7.27
C ALA A 64 21.70 8.43 -7.07
N ASN A 65 20.77 8.32 -8.03
CA ASN A 65 19.78 7.25 -8.12
C ASN A 65 18.90 7.11 -6.86
N ASN A 66 18.63 8.21 -6.16
CA ASN A 66 17.73 8.21 -5.00
C ASN A 66 16.29 8.63 -5.35
N ARG A 67 16.00 8.72 -6.66
CA ARG A 67 14.69 9.07 -7.19
C ARG A 67 13.62 8.09 -6.74
N SER A 68 12.43 8.59 -6.46
CA SER A 68 11.25 7.77 -6.23
C SER A 68 10.03 8.35 -6.95
N VAL A 69 9.19 7.47 -7.47
CA VAL A 69 7.89 7.81 -8.02
C VAL A 69 6.89 6.74 -7.62
N GLY A 70 5.67 7.14 -7.31
CA GLY A 70 4.64 6.19 -6.97
C GLY A 70 3.26 6.82 -6.94
N GLY A 71 2.28 5.96 -6.79
CA GLY A 71 0.90 6.37 -6.66
C GLY A 71 0.03 5.28 -6.07
N SER A 72 -1.15 5.69 -5.65
CA SER A 72 -2.16 4.80 -5.08
C SER A 72 -3.53 5.15 -5.64
N VAL A 73 -4.32 4.14 -5.96
CA VAL A 73 -5.75 4.28 -6.28
C VAL A 73 -6.54 3.54 -5.21
N LEU A 74 -7.57 4.19 -4.66
CA LEU A 74 -8.50 3.62 -3.70
C LEU A 74 -9.91 3.69 -4.27
N GLY A 75 -10.65 2.59 -4.16
CA GLY A 75 -12.08 2.53 -4.44
C GLY A 75 -12.79 1.84 -3.28
N ARG A 76 -13.87 2.45 -2.78
CA ARG A 76 -14.74 1.88 -1.76
C ARG A 76 -16.19 2.00 -2.22
N LEU A 77 -16.93 0.92 -2.10
CA LEU A 77 -18.35 0.84 -2.40
C LEU A 77 -19.06 0.23 -1.20
N LEU A 78 -20.11 0.89 -0.71
CA LEU A 78 -20.95 0.44 0.39
C LEU A 78 -22.39 0.36 -0.12
N PHE A 79 -22.97 -0.83 -0.04
CA PHE A 79 -24.34 -1.11 -0.43
C PHE A 79 -25.12 -1.65 0.77
N ILE A 80 -26.29 -1.07 1.02
CA ILE A 80 -27.17 -1.40 2.15
C ILE A 80 -28.53 -1.84 1.60
N PRO A 81 -28.68 -3.10 1.14
CA PRO A 81 -29.93 -3.58 0.56
C PRO A 81 -31.10 -3.63 1.55
N SER A 82 -30.81 -3.73 2.86
CA SER A 82 -31.81 -3.72 3.92
C SER A 82 -31.20 -3.16 5.22
N SER A 83 -32.02 -2.91 6.25
CA SER A 83 -31.53 -2.47 7.57
C SER A 83 -30.54 -3.46 8.20
N ASN A 84 -30.66 -4.75 7.85
CA ASN A 84 -29.96 -5.84 8.52
C ASN A 84 -28.84 -6.43 7.65
N LEU A 85 -28.47 -5.75 6.55
CA LEU A 85 -27.38 -6.22 5.69
C LEU A 85 -26.61 -5.05 5.10
N ARG A 86 -25.29 -5.12 5.25
CA ARG A 86 -24.33 -4.16 4.74
C ARG A 86 -23.22 -4.88 4.01
N LEU A 87 -22.99 -4.49 2.76
CA LEU A 87 -21.90 -4.99 1.92
C LEU A 87 -20.92 -3.86 1.65
N THR A 88 -19.63 -4.09 1.87
CA THR A 88 -18.56 -3.15 1.54
C THR A 88 -17.53 -3.82 0.66
N LEU A 89 -17.30 -3.27 -0.52
CA LEU A 89 -16.17 -3.60 -1.38
C LEU A 89 -15.11 -2.51 -1.23
N LEU A 90 -13.86 -2.89 -1.05
CA LEU A 90 -12.71 -1.99 -0.99
C LEU A 90 -11.62 -2.53 -1.90
N ASN A 91 -11.02 -1.68 -2.72
CA ASN A 91 -9.77 -1.96 -3.39
C ASN A 91 -8.78 -0.83 -3.14
N ILE A 92 -7.53 -1.19 -2.87
CA ILE A 92 -6.40 -0.26 -2.84
C ILE A 92 -5.30 -0.85 -3.69
N THR A 93 -4.84 -0.10 -4.69
CA THR A 93 -3.73 -0.47 -5.55
C THR A 93 -2.63 0.56 -5.42
N ASN A 94 -1.43 0.12 -5.06
CA ASN A 94 -0.22 0.91 -4.97
C ASN A 94 0.75 0.50 -6.07
N LEU A 95 1.40 1.49 -6.66
CA LEU A 95 2.43 1.35 -7.68
C LEU A 95 3.59 2.23 -7.25
N ASP A 96 4.81 1.70 -7.25
CA ASP A 96 5.98 2.53 -7.02
C ASP A 96 7.19 2.02 -7.79
N SER A 97 8.05 2.97 -8.15
CA SER A 97 9.38 2.71 -8.67
C SER A 97 10.39 3.63 -7.98
N ARG A 98 11.53 3.08 -7.60
CA ARG A 98 12.58 3.82 -6.89
C ARG A 98 13.95 3.37 -7.36
N GLY A 99 14.87 4.31 -7.47
CA GLY A 99 16.27 3.97 -7.65
C GLY A 99 16.79 3.18 -6.46
N VAL A 100 17.81 2.35 -6.71
CA VAL A 100 18.54 1.59 -5.72
C VAL A 100 19.94 2.19 -5.66
N PRO A 101 20.18 3.18 -4.80
CA PRO A 101 21.35 4.04 -4.94
C PRO A 101 22.68 3.41 -4.50
N GLY A 102 22.71 2.14 -4.06
CA GLY A 102 23.94 1.46 -3.60
C GLY A 102 24.44 1.95 -2.24
N LEU A 103 25.69 1.64 -1.89
CA LEU A 103 26.34 2.11 -0.65
C LEU A 103 27.04 3.46 -0.89
N GLY A 104 27.44 4.18 0.17
CA GLY A 104 28.02 5.53 0.07
C GLY A 104 29.12 5.67 -0.98
N GLN A 105 30.25 4.97 -0.81
CA GLN A 105 31.32 4.99 -1.82
C GLN A 105 31.06 4.08 -3.04
N PHE A 106 30.02 3.23 -3.01
CA PHE A 106 29.65 2.30 -4.09
C PHE A 106 28.23 2.60 -4.58
N GLN A 107 28.08 3.78 -5.19
CA GLN A 107 26.79 4.19 -5.72
C GLN A 107 26.40 3.37 -6.95
N SER A 108 25.12 3.03 -7.05
CA SER A 108 24.52 2.43 -8.23
C SER A 108 23.76 3.51 -9.00
N SER A 109 23.99 3.61 -10.29
CA SER A 109 23.48 4.69 -11.13
C SER A 109 22.19 4.34 -11.85
N THR A 110 21.98 3.05 -12.15
CA THR A 110 20.89 2.59 -13.02
C THR A 110 19.94 1.61 -12.36
N ALA A 111 20.34 0.97 -11.25
CA ALA A 111 19.48 -0.03 -10.62
C ALA A 111 18.17 0.57 -10.10
N GLU A 112 17.06 -0.10 -10.40
CA GLU A 112 15.71 0.37 -10.09
C GLU A 112 14.90 -0.77 -9.46
N ARG A 113 14.12 -0.46 -8.43
CA ARG A 113 13.15 -1.37 -7.83
C ARG A 113 11.75 -0.91 -8.16
N PHE A 114 10.94 -1.80 -8.72
CA PHE A 114 9.53 -1.57 -8.96
C PHE A 114 8.66 -2.46 -8.06
N SER A 115 7.47 -1.96 -7.72
CA SER A 115 6.46 -2.74 -7.01
C SER A 115 5.04 -2.33 -7.40
N THR A 116 4.17 -3.33 -7.50
CA THR A 116 2.73 -3.17 -7.59
C THR A 116 2.11 -4.00 -6.47
N ARG A 117 1.26 -3.41 -5.64
CA ARG A 117 0.48 -4.15 -4.65
C ARG A 117 -0.99 -3.78 -4.73
N SER A 118 -1.87 -4.76 -4.88
CA SER A 118 -3.32 -4.55 -4.88
C SER A 118 -3.97 -5.38 -3.79
N VAL A 119 -4.76 -4.73 -2.93
CA VAL A 119 -5.55 -5.38 -1.89
C VAL A 119 -7.02 -5.15 -2.19
N THR A 120 -7.76 -6.23 -2.45
CA THR A 120 -9.21 -6.21 -2.60
C THR A 120 -9.83 -6.88 -1.38
N GLN A 121 -10.84 -6.25 -0.81
CA GLN A 121 -11.56 -6.74 0.35
C GLN A 121 -13.06 -6.65 0.12
N LEU A 122 -13.77 -7.72 0.48
CA LEU A 122 -15.22 -7.73 0.61
C LEU A 122 -15.56 -7.92 2.08
N GLN A 123 -16.45 -7.08 2.60
CA GLN A 123 -16.99 -7.20 3.95
C GLN A 123 -18.51 -7.27 3.90
N LEU A 124 -19.04 -8.28 4.57
CA LEU A 124 -20.44 -8.43 4.92
C LEU A 124 -20.59 -8.12 6.41
N ALA A 125 -21.57 -7.30 6.75
CA ALA A 125 -22.05 -7.13 8.11
C ALA A 125 -23.57 -7.30 8.10
N ALA A 126 -24.05 -8.28 8.87
CA ALA A 126 -25.45 -8.59 9.03
C ALA A 126 -25.79 -8.46 10.53
N PRO A 127 -26.20 -7.27 10.99
CA PRO A 127 -26.73 -7.14 12.33
C PRO A 127 -28.07 -7.88 12.44
N ALA A 128 -28.36 -8.40 13.62
CA ALA A 128 -29.54 -9.23 13.86
C ALA A 128 -29.69 -10.40 12.84
N TRP A 129 -28.59 -11.10 12.55
CA TRP A 129 -28.51 -12.13 11.50
C TRP A 129 -29.43 -13.33 11.76
N ILE A 130 -29.45 -13.84 12.99
CA ILE A 130 -30.28 -14.98 13.41
C ILE A 130 -31.32 -14.56 14.47
N SER A 131 -30.92 -13.67 15.38
CA SER A 131 -31.79 -13.09 16.41
C SER A 131 -31.47 -11.61 16.55
N ALA A 132 -32.34 -10.83 17.20
CA ALA A 132 -32.11 -9.40 17.44
C ALA A 132 -30.79 -9.12 18.19
N ASP A 133 -30.28 -10.12 18.91
CA ASP A 133 -29.08 -10.04 19.74
C ASP A 133 -27.86 -10.72 19.10
N THR A 134 -27.92 -11.10 17.82
CA THR A 134 -26.82 -11.81 17.13
C THR A 134 -26.36 -11.05 15.89
N ASP A 135 -25.12 -10.58 15.90
CA ASP A 135 -24.49 -9.94 14.75
C ASP A 135 -23.49 -10.88 14.07
N LEU A 136 -23.48 -10.88 12.73
CA LEU A 136 -22.49 -11.56 11.92
C LEU A 136 -21.65 -10.55 11.13
N SER A 137 -20.33 -10.71 11.13
CA SER A 137 -19.45 -10.04 10.18
C SER A 137 -18.51 -11.03 9.50
N ILE A 138 -18.46 -10.97 8.17
CA ILE A 138 -17.54 -11.75 7.36
C ILE A 138 -16.68 -10.77 6.57
N ARG A 139 -15.38 -10.99 6.55
CA ARG A 139 -14.42 -10.24 5.75
C ARG A 139 -13.58 -11.24 4.98
N VAL A 140 -13.46 -11.04 3.68
CA VAL A 140 -12.52 -11.79 2.84
C VAL A 140 -11.67 -10.82 2.06
N TYR A 141 -10.43 -11.19 1.78
CA TYR A 141 -9.50 -10.35 1.05
C TYR A 141 -8.60 -11.16 0.12
N ALA A 142 -8.10 -10.48 -0.91
CA ALA A 142 -7.02 -10.93 -1.78
C ALA A 142 -5.96 -9.83 -1.85
N ASP A 143 -4.71 -10.18 -1.61
CA ASP A 143 -3.53 -9.31 -1.64
C ASP A 143 -2.57 -9.84 -2.71
N TYR A 144 -2.45 -9.10 -3.79
CA TYR A 144 -1.55 -9.39 -4.89
C TYR A 144 -0.35 -8.46 -4.83
N LEU A 145 0.85 -9.02 -4.84
CA LEU A 145 2.12 -8.30 -4.85
C LEU A 145 2.94 -8.73 -6.06
N ARG A 146 3.39 -7.76 -6.85
CA ARG A 146 4.48 -7.92 -7.80
C ARG A 146 5.61 -7.01 -7.39
N GLN A 147 6.82 -7.53 -7.34
CA GLN A 147 8.00 -6.71 -7.08
C GLN A 147 9.19 -7.23 -7.84
N GLY A 148 10.15 -6.35 -8.10
CA GLY A 148 11.35 -6.73 -8.79
C GLY A 148 12.37 -5.63 -8.86
N PHE A 149 13.48 -5.99 -9.47
CA PHE A 149 14.61 -5.11 -9.72
C PHE A 149 14.93 -5.13 -11.22
N ASP A 150 15.25 -3.97 -11.78
CA ASP A 150 15.97 -3.82 -13.03
C ASP A 150 17.36 -3.30 -12.69
N GLY A 151 18.35 -4.19 -12.69
CA GLY A 151 19.76 -3.86 -12.54
C GLY A 151 20.40 -3.83 -13.91
N GLN A 152 20.23 -2.73 -14.64
CA GLN A 152 21.09 -2.47 -15.79
C GLN A 152 22.54 -2.50 -15.27
N ASP A 153 23.41 -3.26 -15.94
CA ASP A 153 24.83 -3.39 -15.57
C ASP A 153 25.19 -4.20 -14.31
N ALA A 154 24.24 -4.95 -13.73
CA ALA A 154 24.48 -5.86 -12.60
C ALA A 154 25.07 -5.19 -11.33
N GLU A 155 24.88 -3.87 -11.17
CA GLU A 155 25.39 -3.05 -10.06
C GLU A 155 24.99 -3.58 -8.66
N ILE A 156 23.91 -4.36 -8.58
CA ILE A 156 23.33 -4.89 -7.34
C ILE A 156 23.56 -6.40 -7.13
N GLY A 157 24.41 -7.04 -7.95
CA GLY A 157 24.89 -8.40 -7.70
C GLY A 157 23.85 -9.52 -7.84
N LEU A 158 22.71 -9.27 -8.49
CA LEU A 158 21.65 -10.28 -8.70
C LEU A 158 21.96 -11.28 -9.83
N GLY A 159 23.04 -11.07 -10.60
CA GLY A 159 23.45 -11.93 -11.71
C GLY A 159 22.51 -11.92 -12.93
N GLN A 160 21.29 -11.42 -12.79
CA GLN A 160 20.33 -11.19 -13.86
C GLN A 160 19.97 -9.70 -13.93
N ARG A 161 19.80 -9.21 -15.16
CA ARG A 161 19.41 -7.82 -15.43
C ARG A 161 18.05 -7.48 -14.83
N VAL A 162 17.07 -8.38 -14.93
CA VAL A 162 15.74 -8.19 -14.35
C VAL A 162 15.39 -9.37 -13.46
N THR A 163 14.97 -9.09 -12.24
CA THR A 163 14.42 -10.09 -11.31
C THR A 163 13.01 -9.70 -10.94
N ARG A 164 12.08 -10.66 -10.90
CA ARG A 164 10.68 -10.42 -10.55
C ARG A 164 10.14 -11.56 -9.70
N GLY A 165 9.40 -11.21 -8.67
CA GLY A 165 8.57 -12.13 -7.89
C GLY A 165 7.11 -11.67 -7.90
N ASP A 166 6.21 -12.66 -7.92
CA ASP A 166 4.78 -12.47 -7.77
C ASP A 166 4.33 -13.19 -6.48
N GLY A 167 3.42 -12.59 -5.73
CA GLY A 167 2.86 -13.15 -4.52
C GLY A 167 1.35 -12.94 -4.49
N LEU A 168 0.62 -13.95 -4.04
CA LEU A 168 -0.82 -13.87 -3.83
C LEU A 168 -1.14 -14.42 -2.43
N ALA A 169 -1.79 -13.60 -1.62
CA ALA A 169 -2.39 -14.03 -0.37
C ALA A 169 -3.90 -13.88 -0.44
N VAL A 170 -4.64 -14.92 -0.03
CA VAL A 170 -6.09 -14.89 0.12
C VAL A 170 -6.42 -15.27 1.55
N GLY A 171 -7.35 -14.55 2.16
CA GLY A 171 -7.74 -14.84 3.53
C GLY A 171 -9.09 -14.26 3.90
N GLY A 172 -9.50 -14.52 5.12
CA GLY A 172 -10.73 -13.98 5.65
C GLY A 172 -10.94 -14.27 7.12
N THR A 173 -11.88 -13.54 7.68
CA THR A 173 -12.31 -13.61 9.07
C THR A 173 -13.82 -13.69 9.09
N ALA A 174 -14.38 -14.63 9.85
CA ALA A 174 -15.78 -14.64 10.24
C ALA A 174 -15.87 -14.35 11.73
N ARG A 175 -16.76 -13.44 12.13
CA ARG A 175 -17.02 -13.08 13.52
C ARG A 175 -18.51 -13.12 13.80
N VAL A 176 -18.88 -13.73 14.91
CA VAL A 176 -20.23 -13.71 15.48
C VAL A 176 -20.16 -12.99 16.82
N THR A 177 -21.08 -12.05 17.05
CA THR A 177 -21.25 -11.35 18.32
C THR A 177 -22.64 -11.65 18.86
N GLN A 178 -22.75 -12.13 20.09
CA GLN A 178 -24.01 -12.40 20.77
C GLN A 178 -24.14 -11.47 21.98
N PHE A 179 -25.27 -10.78 22.09
CA PHE A 179 -25.64 -9.96 23.23
C PHE A 179 -26.56 -10.74 24.18
N PHE A 180 -26.42 -10.50 25.48
CA PHE A 180 -27.28 -11.05 26.52
C PHE A 180 -27.75 -9.89 27.40
N GLY A 181 -28.86 -9.28 26.98
CA GLY A 181 -29.29 -7.97 27.48
C GLY A 181 -28.22 -6.89 27.26
N ASP A 182 -28.28 -5.82 28.06
CA ASP A 182 -27.44 -4.64 27.83
C ASP A 182 -26.03 -4.74 28.46
N LYS A 183 -25.72 -5.85 29.14
CA LYS A 183 -24.56 -5.94 30.04
C LYS A 183 -23.51 -6.95 29.61
N VAL A 184 -23.88 -7.96 28.83
CA VAL A 184 -22.98 -9.07 28.50
C VAL A 184 -22.94 -9.26 26.98
N ARG A 185 -21.72 -9.37 26.45
CA ARG A 185 -21.44 -9.63 25.05
C ARG A 185 -20.44 -10.79 24.94
N LEU A 186 -20.72 -11.72 24.05
CA LEU A 186 -19.84 -12.83 23.68
C LEU A 186 -19.41 -12.67 22.22
N ASP A 187 -18.12 -12.79 21.96
CA ASP A 187 -17.54 -12.75 20.61
C ASP A 187 -16.87 -14.08 20.27
N GLY A 188 -17.18 -14.62 19.10
CA GLY A 188 -16.43 -15.73 18.51
C GLY A 188 -15.91 -15.33 17.13
N SER A 189 -14.66 -15.68 16.80
CA SER A 189 -14.11 -15.47 15.46
C SER A 189 -13.25 -16.62 14.97
N VAL A 190 -13.23 -16.77 13.64
CA VAL A 190 -12.36 -17.71 12.92
C VAL A 190 -11.65 -16.96 11.81
N ASP A 191 -10.35 -17.18 11.69
CA ASP A 191 -9.47 -16.52 10.74
C ASP A 191 -8.74 -17.58 9.89
N SER A 192 -8.58 -17.30 8.59
CA SER A 192 -7.85 -18.16 7.67
C SER A 192 -7.06 -17.31 6.67
N ARG A 193 -5.85 -17.77 6.32
CA ARG A 193 -4.98 -17.14 5.35
C ARG A 193 -4.17 -18.20 4.60
N HIS A 194 -4.08 -18.03 3.29
CA HIS A 194 -3.28 -18.85 2.39
C HIS A 194 -2.40 -17.95 1.51
N GLU A 195 -1.15 -18.35 1.28
CA GLU A 195 -0.17 -17.58 0.53
C GLU A 195 0.50 -18.43 -0.54
N ARG A 196 0.81 -17.82 -1.68
CA ARG A 196 1.57 -18.40 -2.79
C ARG A 196 2.61 -17.40 -3.27
N PHE A 197 3.82 -17.87 -3.51
CA PHE A 197 4.97 -17.14 -4.06
C PHE A 197 5.48 -17.83 -5.33
#